data_AF-A0A7R7MYR9-F1
#
_entry.id   AF-A0A7R7MYR9-F1
#
_cell.length_a   1.000
_cell.length_b   1.000
_cell.length_c   1.000
_cell.angle_alpha   90.00
_cell.angle_beta   90.00
_cell.angle_gamma   90.00
#
_symmetry.space_group_name_H-M   'P 1'
#
loop_
_entity.id
_entity.type
_entity.pdbx_description
1 polymer ?
#
loop_
_entity_poly.entity_id
_entity_poly.type
_entity_poly.pdbx_seq_one_letter_code
_entity_poly.pdbx_strand_id
1 'polypeptide(L)'
;MPGSRCTTHWRAKRTATRDTAWERRLMALYGLLPEEYERIKAQQGGKCALCQRATGAVRRLAVDHDHQTGVIRGCLCKRDNVLLGHARDQIEFFERCIEYLKNPPAVQVLGERVAPVESLTSNEEVR
;
A
#
# COMPACT_ATOMS: atom_id res chain seq x y z
N MET A 1 17.54 -28.22 -9.98
CA MET A 1 16.13 -27.80 -10.13
C MET A 1 15.51 -27.77 -8.74
N PRO A 2 15.06 -26.63 -8.21
CA PRO A 2 14.44 -26.61 -6.89
C PRO A 2 13.05 -27.22 -7.00
N GLY A 3 12.91 -28.44 -6.47
CA GLY A 3 11.75 -29.30 -6.64
C GLY A 3 10.46 -28.75 -6.04
N SER A 4 9.35 -29.13 -6.69
CA SER A 4 7.98 -28.89 -6.24
C SER A 4 7.80 -29.42 -4.81
N ARG A 5 7.60 -28.51 -3.85
CA ARG A 5 7.41 -28.88 -2.43
C ARG A 5 6.12 -29.69 -2.26
N CYS A 6 6.23 -30.80 -1.54
CA CYS A 6 5.27 -31.90 -1.49
C CYS A 6 3.94 -31.59 -0.77
N THR A 7 2.89 -32.29 -1.20
CA THR A 7 1.49 -32.21 -0.72
C THR A 7 1.27 -32.65 0.72
N THR A 8 2.28 -33.20 1.40
CA THR A 8 2.21 -33.64 2.80
C THR A 8 2.30 -32.49 3.80
N HIS A 9 2.79 -31.30 3.41
CA HIS A 9 2.69 -30.10 4.27
C HIS A 9 1.29 -29.44 4.24
N TRP A 10 0.40 -29.85 3.33
CA TRP A 10 -0.93 -29.25 3.16
C TRP A 10 -2.04 -29.90 4.01
N ARG A 11 -1.78 -31.03 4.67
CA ARG A 11 -2.84 -31.88 5.26
C ARG A 11 -3.19 -31.63 6.72
N ALA A 12 -2.56 -30.67 7.40
CA ALA A 12 -2.80 -30.44 8.84
C ALA A 12 -3.58 -29.17 9.22
N LYS A 13 -4.15 -28.43 8.26
CA LYS A 13 -4.95 -27.23 8.58
C LYS A 13 -6.19 -27.08 7.70
N ARG A 14 -6.99 -28.15 7.61
CA ARG A 14 -8.31 -28.12 6.98
C ARG A 14 -9.39 -28.33 8.04
N THR A 15 -9.56 -27.33 8.89
CA THR A 15 -10.68 -27.25 9.85
C THR A 15 -11.61 -26.11 9.45
N ALA A 16 -12.64 -26.48 8.69
CA ALA A 16 -14.00 -25.99 8.73
C ALA A 16 -14.26 -24.47 8.85
N THR A 17 -14.36 -23.79 7.71
CA THR A 17 -15.43 -22.83 7.39
C THR A 17 -15.43 -22.61 5.86
N ARG A 18 -16.47 -22.01 5.27
CA ARG A 18 -16.55 -21.78 3.80
C ARG A 18 -15.33 -20.97 3.35
N ASP A 19 -14.31 -21.63 2.80
CA ASP A 19 -13.15 -21.00 2.18
C ASP A 19 -13.63 -19.95 1.17
N THR A 20 -13.53 -18.68 1.56
CA THR A 20 -13.98 -17.60 0.67
C THR A 20 -13.04 -17.58 -0.54
N ALA A 21 -13.52 -17.09 -1.69
CA ALA A 21 -12.65 -16.93 -2.85
C ALA A 21 -11.41 -16.06 -2.55
N TRP A 22 -11.53 -15.15 -1.56
CA TRP A 22 -10.42 -14.33 -1.09
C TRP A 22 -9.37 -15.13 -0.33
N GLU A 23 -9.76 -15.98 0.64
CA GLU A 23 -8.82 -16.78 1.43
C GLU A 23 -8.03 -17.74 0.56
N ARG A 24 -8.72 -18.40 -0.39
CA ARG A 24 -8.06 -19.26 -1.39
C ARG A 24 -7.04 -18.49 -2.23
N ARG A 25 -7.38 -17.27 -2.65
CA ARG A 25 -6.47 -16.40 -3.41
C ARG A 25 -5.30 -15.93 -2.55
N LEU A 26 -5.55 -15.56 -1.30
CA LEU A 26 -4.55 -15.11 -0.34
C LEU A 26 -3.49 -16.20 -0.13
N MET A 27 -3.94 -17.42 0.13
CA MET A 27 -3.07 -18.57 0.30
C MET A 27 -2.33 -18.93 -1.00
N ALA A 28 -3.02 -18.94 -2.14
CA ALA A 28 -2.42 -19.32 -3.43
C ALA A 28 -1.36 -18.33 -3.94
N LEU A 29 -1.56 -17.03 -3.71
CA LEU A 29 -0.66 -15.98 -4.23
C LEU A 29 0.44 -15.59 -3.24
N TYR A 30 0.14 -15.61 -1.93
CA TYR A 30 1.03 -15.06 -0.91
C TYR A 30 1.44 -16.07 0.15
N GLY A 31 0.88 -17.29 0.13
CA GLY A 31 1.14 -18.31 1.15
C GLY A 31 0.69 -17.90 2.55
N LEU A 32 -0.21 -16.93 2.66
CA LEU A 32 -0.69 -16.39 3.94
C LEU A 32 -2.02 -17.02 4.32
N LEU A 33 -2.13 -17.36 5.60
CA LEU A 33 -3.40 -17.64 6.25
C LEU A 33 -4.14 -16.34 6.59
N PRO A 34 -5.47 -16.36 6.71
CA PRO A 34 -6.25 -15.17 7.04
C PRO A 34 -5.83 -14.54 8.37
N GLU A 35 -5.44 -15.36 9.35
CA GLU A 35 -4.99 -14.88 10.66
C GLU A 35 -3.63 -14.17 10.56
N GLU A 36 -2.76 -14.59 9.66
CA GLU A 36 -1.46 -13.95 9.42
C GLU A 36 -1.64 -12.59 8.76
N TYR A 37 -2.55 -12.50 7.79
CA TYR A 37 -2.96 -11.22 7.20
C TYR A 37 -3.50 -10.24 8.26
N GLU A 38 -4.39 -10.71 9.14
CA GLU A 38 -4.94 -9.85 10.20
C GLU A 38 -3.87 -9.47 11.24
N ARG A 39 -2.88 -10.33 11.53
CA ARG A 39 -1.73 -9.98 12.38
C ARG A 39 -0.89 -8.86 11.79
N ILE A 40 -0.56 -8.92 10.49
CA ILE A 40 0.17 -7.85 9.79
C ILE A 40 -0.63 -6.56 9.85
N LYS A 41 -1.92 -6.63 9.54
CA LYS A 41 -2.81 -5.46 9.55
C LYS A 41 -2.95 -4.87 10.96
N ALA A 42 -3.04 -5.70 11.99
CA ALA A 42 -3.11 -5.26 13.39
C ALA A 42 -1.81 -4.56 13.82
N GLN A 43 -0.65 -5.09 13.42
CA GLN A 43 0.66 -4.44 13.65
C GLN A 43 0.74 -3.05 13.01
N GLN A 44 0.05 -2.84 11.88
CA GLN A 44 -0.09 -1.53 11.22
C GLN A 44 -1.18 -0.63 11.84
N GLY A 45 -1.71 -0.97 13.02
CA GLY A 45 -2.80 -0.23 13.67
C GLY A 45 -4.14 -0.36 12.95
N GLY A 46 -4.35 -1.45 12.20
CA GLY A 46 -5.59 -1.70 11.46
C GLY A 46 -5.72 -0.91 10.16
N LYS A 47 -4.64 -0.26 9.69
CA LYS A 47 -4.67 0.68 8.56
C LYS A 47 -3.59 0.37 7.53
N CYS A 48 -3.71 1.00 6.36
CA CYS A 48 -2.66 1.01 5.35
C CYS A 48 -1.35 1.54 5.93
N ALA A 49 -0.25 0.83 5.71
CA ALA A 49 1.08 1.20 6.20
C ALA A 49 1.58 2.55 5.65
N LEU A 50 1.17 2.93 4.41
CA LEU A 50 1.62 4.16 3.76
C LEU A 50 0.71 5.35 4.09
N CYS A 51 -0.55 5.36 3.63
CA CYS A 51 -1.40 6.53 3.84
C CYS A 51 -1.97 6.67 5.26
N GLN A 52 -1.89 5.62 6.09
CA GLN A 52 -2.41 5.57 7.48
C GLN A 52 -3.89 5.97 7.65
N ARG A 53 -4.65 6.00 6.57
CA ARG A 53 -6.07 6.42 6.54
C ARG A 53 -7.01 5.27 6.21
N ALA A 54 -6.66 4.47 5.21
CA ALA A 54 -7.52 3.37 4.77
C ALA A 54 -7.47 2.20 5.77
N THR A 55 -8.62 1.82 6.33
CA THR A 55 -8.77 0.74 7.33
C THR A 55 -9.04 -0.65 6.73
N GLY A 56 -9.38 -0.69 5.45
CA GLY A 56 -9.83 -1.92 4.80
C GLY A 56 -11.33 -2.22 4.98
N ALA A 57 -12.11 -1.33 5.61
CA ALA A 57 -13.53 -1.55 5.92
C ALA A 57 -14.42 -1.63 4.67
N VAL A 58 -14.23 -0.73 3.70
CA VAL A 58 -14.98 -0.73 2.43
C VAL A 58 -14.38 -1.73 1.44
N ARG A 59 -13.04 -1.76 1.35
CA ARG A 59 -12.30 -2.67 0.49
C ARG A 59 -11.06 -3.15 1.23
N ARG A 60 -10.88 -4.47 1.31
CA ARG A 60 -9.71 -5.09 1.95
C ARG A 60 -8.40 -4.49 1.42
N LEU A 61 -7.42 -4.38 2.31
CA LEU A 61 -6.06 -3.95 1.95
C LEU A 61 -5.41 -5.05 1.09
N ALA A 62 -4.63 -4.64 0.11
CA ALA A 62 -3.81 -5.51 -0.72
C ALA A 62 -2.57 -5.92 0.08
N VAL A 63 -2.13 -7.16 -0.10
CA VAL A 63 -0.84 -7.62 0.42
C VAL A 63 0.25 -7.16 -0.53
N ASP A 64 1.15 -6.34 -0.01
CA ASP A 64 2.32 -5.83 -0.70
C ASP A 64 3.52 -6.76 -0.45
N HIS A 65 4.28 -7.01 -1.51
CA HIS A 65 5.45 -7.88 -1.48
C HIS A 65 6.51 -7.35 -2.42
N ASP A 66 7.76 -7.62 -2.07
CA ASP A 66 8.89 -7.34 -2.94
C ASP A 66 8.87 -8.26 -4.17
N HIS A 67 8.87 -7.68 -5.36
CA HIS A 67 8.73 -8.42 -6.61
C HIS A 67 9.98 -9.25 -6.99
N GLN A 68 11.13 -9.02 -6.36
CA GLN A 68 12.37 -9.75 -6.63
C GLN A 68 12.55 -10.93 -5.67
N THR A 69 12.27 -10.69 -4.38
CA THR A 69 12.52 -11.65 -3.30
C THR A 69 11.27 -12.39 -2.84
N GLY A 70 10.07 -11.87 -3.15
CA GLY A 70 8.80 -12.39 -2.69
C GLY A 70 8.51 -12.09 -1.21
N VAL A 71 9.35 -11.31 -0.53
CA VAL A 71 9.16 -10.96 0.89
C VAL A 71 7.90 -10.11 1.04
N ILE A 72 6.99 -10.56 1.91
CA ILE A 72 5.79 -9.80 2.29
C ILE A 72 6.22 -8.57 3.10
N ARG A 73 5.87 -7.38 2.62
CA ARG A 73 6.22 -6.10 3.27
C ARG A 73 5.09 -5.57 4.16
N GLY A 74 3.84 -5.75 3.76
CA GLY A 74 2.70 -5.28 4.55
C GLY A 74 1.36 -5.27 3.80
N CYS A 75 0.40 -4.55 4.37
CA CYS A 75 -0.95 -4.39 3.84
C CYS A 75 -1.19 -2.93 3.40
N LEU A 76 -1.47 -2.70 2.12
CA LEU A 76 -1.62 -1.37 1.52
C LEU A 76 -3.02 -1.16 0.94
N CYS A 77 -3.49 0.08 0.87
CA CYS A 77 -4.71 0.38 0.13
C CYS A 77 -4.43 0.31 -1.39
N LYS A 78 -5.47 0.12 -2.21
CA LYS A 78 -5.31 0.02 -3.68
C LYS A 78 -4.52 1.20 -4.27
N ARG A 79 -4.77 2.42 -3.78
CA ARG A 79 -4.12 3.63 -4.29
C ARG A 79 -2.62 3.62 -4.00
N ASP A 80 -2.25 3.36 -2.75
CA ASP A 80 -0.85 3.36 -2.33
C ASP A 80 -0.07 2.18 -2.93
N ASN A 81 -0.72 1.01 -3.07
CA ASN A 81 -0.12 -0.15 -3.73
C ASN A 81 0.18 0.13 -5.22
N VAL A 82 -0.71 0.87 -5.89
CA VAL A 82 -0.49 1.29 -7.29
C VAL A 82 0.59 2.36 -7.38
N LEU A 83 0.61 3.32 -6.45
CA LEU A 83 1.67 4.34 -6.36
C LEU A 83 3.06 3.68 -6.23
N LEU A 84 3.19 2.69 -5.35
CA LEU A 84 4.46 1.98 -5.14
C LEU A 84 4.91 1.24 -6.41
N GLY A 85 3.96 0.62 -7.13
CA GLY A 85 4.23 0.04 -8.45
C GLY A 85 4.64 1.07 -9.51
N HIS A 86 4.05 2.27 -9.53
CA HIS A 86 4.48 3.36 -10.41
C HIS A 86 5.88 3.87 -10.10
N ALA A 87 6.24 3.89 -8.82
CA ALA A 87 7.61 4.18 -8.36
C ALA A 87 8.60 3.04 -8.64
N ARG A 88 8.14 1.90 -9.20
CA ARG A 88 8.93 0.70 -9.51
C ARG A 88 9.71 0.16 -8.31
N ASP A 89 9.17 0.35 -7.11
CA ASP A 89 9.84 -0.03 -5.86
C ASP A 89 11.24 0.60 -5.67
N GLN A 90 11.54 1.72 -6.35
CA GLN A 90 12.85 2.38 -6.27
C GLN A 90 12.90 3.40 -5.12
N ILE A 91 13.85 3.21 -4.21
CA ILE A 91 14.05 4.10 -3.06
C ILE A 91 14.45 5.50 -3.55
N GLU A 92 15.31 5.58 -4.56
CA GLU A 92 15.83 6.83 -5.12
C GLU A 92 14.72 7.69 -5.72
N PHE A 93 13.62 7.08 -6.18
CA PHE A 93 12.45 7.83 -6.65
C PHE A 93 11.80 8.60 -5.48
N PHE A 94 11.61 7.95 -4.34
CA PHE A 94 11.02 8.60 -3.17
C PHE A 94 11.94 9.64 -2.56
N GLU A 95 13.26 9.43 -2.58
CA GLU A 95 14.24 10.44 -2.19
C GLU A 95 14.14 11.69 -3.06
N ARG A 96 14.02 11.53 -4.39
CA ARG A 96 13.78 12.66 -5.30
C ARG A 96 12.45 13.37 -5.03
N CYS A 97 11.39 12.62 -4.67
CA CYS A 97 10.13 13.24 -4.27
C CYS A 97 10.27 14.09 -3.00
N ILE A 98 10.99 13.60 -1.99
CA ILE A 98 11.27 14.35 -0.76
C ILE A 98 12.05 15.62 -1.09
N GLU A 99 13.09 15.50 -1.92
CA GLU A 99 13.92 16.63 -2.33
C GLU A 99 13.12 17.67 -3.11
N TYR A 100 12.28 17.24 -4.06
CA TYR A 100 11.40 18.13 -4.82
C TYR A 100 10.45 18.94 -3.93
N LEU A 101 9.92 18.33 -2.86
CA LEU A 101 9.03 19.01 -1.91
C LEU A 101 9.77 20.00 -1.00
N LYS A 102 11.01 19.68 -0.62
CA LYS A 102 11.84 20.55 0.23
C LYS A 102 12.44 21.71 -0.55
N ASN A 103 12.97 21.42 -1.73
CA ASN A 103 13.74 22.35 -2.56
C ASN A 103 13.12 22.44 -3.97
N PRO A 104 11.88 22.91 -4.10
CA PRO A 104 11.21 22.97 -5.39
C PRO A 104 11.99 23.86 -6.37
N PRO A 105 12.31 23.37 -7.58
CA PRO A 105 13.18 24.10 -8.52
C PRO A 105 12.57 25.43 -8.95
N ALA A 106 11.23 25.54 -8.97
CA ALA A 106 10.55 26.80 -9.27
C ALA A 106 10.92 27.91 -8.28
N VAL A 107 11.04 27.61 -6.97
CA VAL A 107 11.41 28.61 -5.96
C VAL A 107 12.87 29.04 -6.12
N GLN A 108 13.75 28.11 -6.47
CA GLN A 108 15.17 28.42 -6.70
C GLN A 108 15.38 29.36 -7.90
N VAL A 109 14.57 29.19 -8.95
CA VAL A 109 14.72 29.93 -10.22
C VAL A 109 13.91 31.24 -10.22
N LEU A 110 12.68 31.21 -9.67
CA LEU A 110 11.70 32.29 -9.83
C LEU A 110 11.34 32.99 -8.51
N GLY A 111 11.87 32.51 -7.39
CA GLY A 111 11.38 32.86 -6.05
C GLY A 111 10.02 32.22 -5.76
N GLU A 112 9.45 32.56 -4.60
CA GLU A 112 8.09 32.14 -4.27
C GLU A 112 7.08 32.82 -5.19
N ARG A 113 6.27 32.01 -5.89
CA ARG A 113 5.17 32.47 -6.73
C ARG A 113 3.93 31.65 -6.44
N VAL A 114 2.82 32.34 -6.24
CA VAL A 114 1.52 31.72 -5.96
C VAL A 114 0.76 31.56 -7.27
N ALA A 115 0.40 30.33 -7.62
CA ALA A 115 -0.50 30.08 -8.75
C ALA A 115 -1.88 30.68 -8.46
N PRO A 116 -2.62 31.19 -9.46
CA PRO A 116 -3.99 31.63 -9.25
C PRO A 116 -4.83 30.44 -8.79
N VAL A 117 -5.28 30.49 -7.53
CA VAL A 117 -6.10 29.43 -6.94
C VAL A 117 -7.56 29.79 -7.24
N GLU A 118 -8.30 28.93 -7.96
CA GLU A 118 -9.72 29.16 -8.31
C GLU A 118 -10.67 29.29 -7.09
N SER A 119 -10.18 29.18 -5.84
CA SER A 119 -11.01 29.07 -4.64
C SER A 119 -10.83 30.16 -3.57
N LEU A 120 -10.28 31.34 -3.89
CA LEU A 120 -10.23 32.48 -2.94
C LEU A 120 -11.18 33.64 -3.26
N THR A 121 -12.13 33.48 -4.18
CA THR A 121 -13.31 34.36 -4.25
C THR A 121 -14.42 33.79 -3.37
N SER A 122 -14.23 33.83 -2.04
CA SER A 122 -15.31 33.59 -1.08
C SER A 122 -15.54 34.87 -0.27
N ASN A 123 -16.43 35.73 -0.79
CA ASN A 123 -17.20 36.76 -0.09
C ASN A 123 -16.51 37.47 1.10
N GLU A 124 -15.86 38.60 0.81
CA GLU A 124 -15.57 39.65 1.80
C GLU A 124 -16.37 40.94 1.51
N GLU A 125 -17.62 40.78 1.02
CA GLU A 125 -18.58 41.90 0.89
C GLU A 125 -20.00 41.43 1.25
N VAL A 126 -20.26 41.05 2.50
CA VAL A 126 -21.54 41.32 3.18
C VAL A 126 -21.29 41.31 4.70
N ARG A 127 -21.05 42.48 5.28
CA ARG A 127 -21.57 42.90 6.60
C ARG A 127 -21.30 44.37 6.85
#